data_AF-A0A8C2IQZ7-F1
#
_entry.id   AF-A0A8C2IQZ7-F1
#
_cell.length_a   1.000
_cell.length_b   1.000
_cell.length_c   1.000
_cell.angle_alpha   90.00
_cell.angle_beta   90.00
_cell.angle_gamma   90.00
#
_symmetry.space_group_name_H-M   'P 1'
#
loop_
_entity.id
_entity.type
_entity.pdbx_description
1 polymer ?
#
loop_
_entity_poly.entity_id
_entity_poly.type
_entity_poly.pdbx_seq_one_letter_code
_entity_poly.pdbx_strand_id
1 'polypeptide(L)'
;ILKINNFLKFQQKQNTVLNFAYRLCVCEVTFAIGKLVLNKSCGLDQITAEHLKFASHRLVVLLALCFTGMLIHGTLPSSMLSVLLVPVIKDKTGKISSIENYRLISLASVMSKVLEIILLD
;
A
#
# COMPACT_ATOMS: atom_id res chain seq x y z
N ILE A 1 -36.70 -1.52 14.40
CA ILE A 1 -36.43 -2.71 13.55
C ILE A 1 -36.58 -2.37 12.05
N LEU A 2 -37.71 -1.83 11.58
CA LEU A 2 -37.92 -1.47 10.16
C LEU A 2 -36.95 -0.41 9.58
N LYS A 3 -36.53 0.60 10.37
CA LYS A 3 -35.55 1.62 9.94
C LYS A 3 -34.12 1.09 9.77
N ILE A 4 -33.72 0.12 10.60
CA ILE A 4 -32.38 -0.50 10.53
C ILE A 4 -32.29 -1.40 9.29
N ASN A 5 -33.34 -2.16 9.00
CA ASN A 5 -33.39 -3.04 7.82
C ASN A 5 -33.36 -2.25 6.51
N ASN A 6 -33.94 -1.05 6.46
CA ASN A 6 -33.86 -0.19 5.27
C ASN A 6 -32.48 0.49 5.12
N PHE A 7 -31.80 0.81 6.23
CA PHE A 7 -30.43 1.31 6.19
C PHE A 7 -29.43 0.22 5.74
N LEU A 8 -29.60 -1.02 6.23
CA LEU A 8 -28.80 -2.17 5.79
C LEU A 8 -29.05 -2.52 4.32
N LYS A 9 -30.29 -2.42 3.83
CA LYS A 9 -30.60 -2.60 2.40
C LYS A 9 -30.06 -1.48 1.53
N PHE A 10 -30.00 -0.24 2.03
CA PHE A 10 -29.38 0.90 1.33
C PHE A 10 -27.85 0.73 1.24
N GLN A 11 -27.22 0.32 2.34
CA GLN A 11 -25.80 -0.09 2.38
C GLN A 11 -25.52 -1.28 1.44
N GLN A 12 -26.39 -2.29 1.37
CA GLN A 12 -26.23 -3.44 0.46
C GLN A 12 -26.42 -3.07 -1.02
N LYS A 13 -27.38 -2.19 -1.33
CA LYS A 13 -27.65 -1.76 -2.72
C LYS A 13 -26.54 -0.86 -3.28
N GLN A 14 -25.95 0.02 -2.46
CA GLN A 14 -24.73 0.75 -2.84
C GLN A 14 -23.50 -0.16 -2.87
N ASN A 15 -23.40 -1.14 -1.96
CA ASN A 15 -22.29 -2.09 -1.95
C ASN A 15 -22.17 -2.88 -3.24
N THR A 16 -23.25 -3.28 -3.90
CA THR A 16 -23.15 -4.19 -5.07
C THR A 16 -22.55 -3.47 -6.30
N VAL A 17 -22.88 -2.19 -6.48
CA VAL A 17 -22.37 -1.37 -7.60
C VAL A 17 -20.95 -0.88 -7.29
N LEU A 18 -20.65 -0.53 -6.04
CA LEU A 18 -19.29 -0.20 -5.59
C LEU A 18 -18.36 -1.43 -5.61
N ASN A 19 -18.88 -2.62 -5.32
CA ASN A 19 -18.11 -3.88 -5.36
C ASN A 19 -17.57 -4.22 -6.75
N PHE A 20 -18.18 -3.73 -7.83
CA PHE A 20 -17.63 -3.92 -9.17
C PHE A 20 -16.52 -2.92 -9.48
N ALA A 21 -16.63 -1.69 -8.96
CA ALA A 21 -15.65 -0.62 -9.17
C ALA A 21 -14.31 -0.88 -8.46
N TYR A 22 -14.30 -1.60 -7.33
CA TYR A 22 -13.09 -1.85 -6.54
C TYR A 22 -12.47 -3.24 -6.72
N ARG A 23 -12.91 -4.01 -7.73
CA ARG A 23 -12.32 -5.31 -8.05
C ARG A 23 -11.02 -5.11 -8.81
N LEU A 24 -9.90 -5.37 -8.13
CA LEU A 24 -8.59 -5.31 -8.76
C LEU A 24 -8.30 -6.59 -9.54
N CYS A 25 -7.85 -6.40 -10.78
CA CYS A 25 -7.32 -7.43 -11.65
C CYS A 25 -5.87 -7.77 -11.29
N VAL A 26 -5.49 -9.03 -11.52
CA VAL A 26 -4.09 -9.48 -11.44
C VAL A 26 -3.16 -8.64 -12.32
N CYS A 27 -3.66 -8.17 -13.46
CA CYS A 27 -2.95 -7.31 -14.40
C CYS A 27 -2.55 -5.95 -13.79
N GLU A 28 -3.46 -5.30 -13.06
CA GLU A 28 -3.20 -4.01 -12.38
C GLU A 28 -2.15 -4.18 -11.28
N VAL A 29 -2.26 -5.25 -10.48
CA VAL A 29 -1.28 -5.56 -9.43
C VAL A 29 0.08 -5.90 -10.05
N THR A 30 0.10 -6.66 -11.14
CA THR A 30 1.35 -6.98 -11.86
C THR A 30 2.02 -5.72 -12.38
N PHE A 31 1.24 -4.81 -12.97
CA PHE A 31 1.71 -3.53 -13.47
C PHE A 31 2.31 -2.67 -12.36
N ALA A 32 1.60 -2.54 -11.24
CA ALA A 32 2.05 -1.77 -10.08
C ALA A 32 3.34 -2.35 -9.46
N ILE A 33 3.43 -3.68 -9.32
CA ILE A 33 4.66 -4.36 -8.88
C ILE A 33 5.80 -4.09 -9.88
N GLY A 34 5.51 -4.09 -11.18
CA GLY A 34 6.47 -3.78 -12.24
C GLY A 34 7.13 -2.40 -12.07
N LYS A 35 6.35 -1.40 -11.66
CA LYS A 35 6.80 -0.01 -11.41
C LYS A 35 7.66 0.18 -10.16
N LEU A 36 7.72 -0.80 -9.25
CA LEU A 36 8.51 -0.67 -8.03
C LEU A 36 10.00 -0.48 -8.33
N VAL A 37 10.68 0.38 -7.58
CA VAL A 37 12.12 0.58 -7.68
C VAL A 37 12.85 -0.41 -6.75
N LEU A 38 13.85 -1.11 -7.29
CA LEU A 38 14.68 -2.07 -6.56
C LEU A 38 15.75 -1.37 -5.70
N ASN A 39 16.35 -2.12 -4.78
CA ASN A 39 17.41 -1.71 -3.86
C ASN A 39 17.02 -0.50 -3.00
N LYS A 40 15.75 -0.42 -2.63
CA LYS A 40 15.21 0.58 -1.70
C LYS A 40 15.02 -0.05 -0.33
N SER A 41 15.19 0.75 0.72
CA SER A 41 14.93 0.32 2.08
C SER A 41 13.46 -0.08 2.25
N CYS A 42 13.23 -1.17 2.98
CA CYS A 42 11.91 -1.62 3.38
C CYS A 42 11.31 -0.74 4.50
N GLY A 43 9.99 -0.87 4.67
CA GLY A 43 9.28 -0.29 5.81
C GLY A 43 9.39 -1.19 7.05
N LEU A 44 8.50 -0.95 8.02
CA LEU A 44 8.47 -1.69 9.29
C LEU A 44 8.19 -3.20 9.14
N ASP A 45 7.58 -3.60 8.03
CA ASP A 45 7.27 -4.99 7.71
C ASP A 45 8.46 -5.77 7.15
N GLN A 46 9.59 -5.10 6.89
CA GLN A 46 10.80 -5.68 6.29
C GLN A 46 10.58 -6.31 4.90
N ILE A 47 9.44 -6.03 4.26
CA ILE A 47 9.14 -6.49 2.90
C ILE A 47 9.73 -5.49 1.91
N THR A 48 10.50 -6.00 0.94
CA THR A 48 11.15 -5.20 -0.10
C THR A 48 10.51 -5.40 -1.47
N ALA A 49 10.86 -4.56 -2.45
CA ALA A 49 10.34 -4.69 -3.82
C ALA A 49 10.77 -6.00 -4.48
N GLU A 50 11.96 -6.50 -4.17
CA GLU A 50 12.51 -7.77 -4.67
C GLU A 50 11.62 -8.94 -4.29
N HIS A 51 11.11 -8.96 -3.06
CA HIS A 51 10.20 -10.00 -2.59
C HIS A 51 8.94 -10.08 -3.45
N LEU A 52 8.43 -8.94 -3.94
CA LEU A 52 7.25 -8.93 -4.80
C LEU A 52 7.59 -9.20 -6.27
N LYS A 53 8.68 -8.63 -6.79
CA LYS A 53 9.08 -8.80 -8.20
C LYS A 53 9.51 -10.22 -8.55
N PHE A 54 10.16 -10.91 -7.62
CA PHE A 54 10.70 -12.25 -7.85
C PHE A 54 9.86 -13.37 -7.21
N ALA A 55 8.74 -13.02 -6.58
CA ALA A 55 7.81 -14.02 -6.07
C ALA A 55 7.09 -14.77 -7.21
N SER A 56 6.51 -15.91 -6.84
CA SER A 56 5.63 -16.67 -7.73
C SER A 56 4.42 -15.83 -8.15
N HIS A 57 3.94 -16.03 -9.39
CA HIS A 57 2.71 -15.44 -9.89
C HIS A 57 1.49 -15.67 -8.97
N ARG A 58 1.48 -16.78 -8.22
CA ARG A 58 0.45 -17.05 -7.20
C ARG A 58 0.32 -15.94 -6.17
N LEU A 59 1.43 -15.30 -5.79
CA LEU A 59 1.40 -14.18 -4.85
C LEU A 59 0.58 -13.01 -5.42
N VAL A 60 0.79 -12.68 -6.70
CA VAL A 60 0.08 -11.56 -7.34
C VAL A 60 -1.43 -11.78 -7.35
N VAL A 61 -1.87 -13.02 -7.58
CA VAL A 61 -3.30 -13.39 -7.49
C VAL A 61 -3.84 -13.19 -6.08
N LEU A 62 -3.11 -13.64 -5.06
CA LEU A 62 -3.50 -13.45 -3.66
C LEU A 62 -3.53 -11.97 -3.26
N LEU A 63 -2.58 -11.18 -3.76
CA LEU A 63 -2.54 -9.74 -3.53
C LEU A 63 -3.72 -9.02 -4.18
N ALA A 64 -4.12 -9.39 -5.40
CA ALA A 64 -5.30 -8.82 -6.05
C ALA A 64 -6.57 -9.08 -5.22
N LEU A 65 -6.75 -10.31 -4.71
CA LEU A 65 -7.86 -10.65 -3.83
C LEU A 65 -7.81 -9.87 -2.51
N CYS A 66 -6.62 -9.77 -1.90
CA CYS A 66 -6.42 -9.07 -0.63
C CYS A 66 -6.69 -7.56 -0.76
N PHE A 67 -6.09 -6.90 -1.75
CA PHE A 67 -6.31 -5.48 -2.01
C PHE A 67 -7.77 -5.19 -2.37
N THR A 68 -8.40 -6.04 -3.17
CA THR A 68 -9.85 -5.94 -3.46
C THR A 68 -10.67 -5.99 -2.17
N GLY A 69 -10.38 -6.96 -1.28
CA GLY A 69 -11.04 -7.05 0.02
C GLY A 69 -10.85 -5.79 0.87
N MET A 70 -9.62 -5.26 0.93
CA MET A 70 -9.31 -4.03 1.66
C MET A 70 -10.07 -2.82 1.12
N LEU A 71 -10.17 -2.67 -0.21
CA LEU A 71 -10.90 -1.56 -0.85
C LEU A 71 -12.42 -1.69 -0.67
N ILE A 72 -12.97 -2.89 -0.80
CA ILE A 72 -14.41 -3.15 -0.58
C ILE A 72 -14.81 -2.84 0.87
N HIS A 73 -14.00 -3.26 1.83
CA HIS A 73 -14.29 -3.10 3.25
C HIS A 73 -13.81 -1.77 3.83
N GLY A 74 -12.97 -1.02 3.11
CA GLY A 74 -12.38 0.23 3.58
C GLY A 74 -11.43 0.03 4.76
N THR A 75 -10.73 -1.11 4.82
CA THR A 75 -9.83 -1.46 5.93
C THR A 75 -8.43 -1.77 5.42
N LEU A 76 -7.41 -1.21 6.07
CA LEU A 76 -6.00 -1.49 5.80
C LEU A 76 -5.30 -1.94 7.08
N PRO A 77 -4.29 -2.83 6.99
CA PRO A 77 -3.48 -3.21 8.14
C PRO A 77 -2.62 -2.03 8.62
N SER A 78 -2.41 -1.94 9.93
CA SER A 78 -1.62 -0.86 10.54
C SER A 78 -0.17 -0.78 10.02
N SER A 79 0.40 -1.90 9.57
CA SER A 79 1.73 -1.96 8.95
C SER A 79 1.79 -1.21 7.61
N MET A 80 0.68 -1.15 6.86
CA MET A 80 0.59 -0.37 5.62
C MET A 80 0.35 1.11 5.88
N LEU A 81 -0.32 1.44 6.99
CA LEU A 81 -0.61 2.83 7.37
C LEU A 81 0.56 3.49 8.12
N SER A 82 1.50 2.71 8.64
CA SER A 82 2.64 3.22 9.41
C SER A 82 3.83 3.50 8.50
N VAL A 83 4.60 4.53 8.89
CA VAL A 83 5.78 5.01 8.17
C VAL A 83 6.90 5.20 9.17
N LEU A 84 8.08 4.64 8.86
CA LEU A 84 9.28 4.84 9.67
C LEU A 84 10.02 6.08 9.20
N LEU A 85 10.29 7.02 10.11
CA LEU A 85 11.07 8.22 9.85
C LEU A 85 12.54 8.00 10.23
N VAL A 86 13.43 8.06 9.24
CA VAL A 86 14.87 7.88 9.44
C VAL A 86 15.60 9.18 9.10
N PRO A 87 16.30 9.81 10.05
CA PRO A 87 17.17 10.94 9.74
C PRO A 87 18.42 10.44 9.02
N VAL A 88 18.73 11.06 7.88
CA VAL A 88 19.91 10.74 7.06
C VAL A 88 20.74 12.00 6.89
N ILE A 89 22.06 11.87 7.04
CA ILE A 89 23.01 12.97 6.86
C ILE A 89 22.98 13.43 5.40
N LYS A 90 22.85 14.75 5.18
CA LYS A 90 22.87 15.39 3.85
C LYS A 90 24.29 15.46 3.32
N ASP A 91 25.18 16.09 4.08
CA ASP A 91 26.59 16.29 3.74
C ASP A 91 27.48 15.51 4.72
N LYS A 92 28.19 14.52 4.17
CA LYS A 92 29.11 13.66 4.93
C LYS A 92 30.35 14.41 5.43
N THR A 93 30.70 15.53 4.79
CA THR A 93 31.84 16.37 5.15
C THR A 93 31.46 17.54 6.07
N GLY A 94 30.15 17.81 6.18
CA GLY A 94 29.60 18.83 7.07
C GLY A 94 29.59 18.42 8.54
N LYS A 95 29.18 19.36 9.41
CA LYS A 95 29.09 19.14 10.86
C LYS A 95 27.98 18.14 11.18
N ILE A 96 28.32 17.00 11.78
CA ILE A 96 27.36 15.95 12.21
C ILE A 96 26.47 16.44 13.37
N SER A 97 26.93 17.43 14.14
CA SER A 97 26.17 18.04 15.23
C SER A 97 25.16 19.11 14.79
N SER A 98 25.17 19.51 13.51
CA SER A 98 24.21 20.47 12.99
C SER A 98 22.90 19.77 12.63
N ILE A 99 21.79 20.20 13.23
CA ILE A 99 20.44 19.69 12.91
C ILE A 99 20.08 19.92 11.43
N GLU A 100 20.58 21.00 10.84
CA GLU A 100 20.33 21.35 9.44
C GLU A 100 21.00 20.37 8.45
N ASN A 101 22.01 19.62 8.91
CA ASN A 101 22.71 18.61 8.12
C ASN A 101 21.97 17.26 8.06
N TYR A 102 20.75 17.17 8.59
CA TYR A 102 19.90 15.98 8.44
C TYR A 102 18.72 16.24 7.52
N ARG A 103 18.39 15.24 6.70
CA ARG A 103 17.11 15.15 6.00
C ARG A 103 16.36 13.94 6.55
N LEU A 104 15.08 14.11 6.83
CA LEU A 104 14.21 12.99 7.19
C LEU A 104 13.81 12.25 5.91
N ILE A 105 13.85 10.93 5.96
CA ILE A 105 13.33 10.06 4.91
C ILE A 105 12.21 9.21 5.52
N SER A 106 11.11 9.10 4.79
CA SER A 106 9.97 8.24 5.12
C SER A 106 10.11 6.87 4.45
N LEU A 107 10.11 5.82 5.25
CA LEU A 107 10.08 4.43 4.79
C LEU A 107 8.69 3.86 5.02
N ALA A 108 7.89 3.85 3.94
CA ALA A 108 6.59 3.21 3.90
C ALA A 108 6.71 1.75 3.41
N SER A 109 5.76 0.91 3.83
CA SER A 109 5.62 -0.45 3.33
C SER A 109 5.54 -0.48 1.80
N VAL A 110 6.18 -1.48 1.19
CA VAL A 110 6.09 -1.72 -0.25
C VAL A 110 4.66 -2.05 -0.65
N MET A 111 3.88 -2.70 0.23
CA MET A 111 2.47 -2.99 -0.01
C MET A 111 1.64 -1.71 -0.19
N SER A 112 1.92 -0.69 0.63
CA SER A 112 1.26 0.62 0.52
C SER A 112 1.60 1.33 -0.79
N LYS A 113 2.87 1.23 -1.22
CA LYS A 113 3.30 1.79 -2.52
C LYS A 113 2.64 1.11 -3.70
N VAL A 114 2.47 -0.21 -3.65
CA VAL A 114 1.74 -0.94 -4.70
C VAL A 114 0.29 -0.44 -4.77
N LEU A 115 -0.39 -0.32 -3.63
CA LEU A 115 -1.75 0.18 -3.60
C LEU A 115 -1.86 1.64 -4.08
N GLU A 116 -0.91 2.50 -3.70
CA GLU A 116 -0.84 3.89 -4.16
C GLU A 116 -0.70 3.98 -5.69
N ILE A 117 0.18 3.16 -6.29
CA ILE A 117 0.34 3.12 -7.75
C ILE A 117 -0.98 2.69 -8.42
N ILE A 118 -1.66 1.67 -7.89
CA ILE A 118 -2.95 1.20 -8.44
C ILE A 118 -4.04 2.28 -8.35
N LEU A 119 -4.06 3.08 -7.27
CA LEU A 119 -5.08 4.11 -7.07
C LEU A 119 -4.83 5.39 -7.89
N LEU A 120 -3.58 5.65 -8.29
CA LEU A 120 -3.18 6.85 -9.03
C LEU A 120 -3.16 6.65 -10.56
N ASP A 121 -3.10 5.40 -11.02
CA ASP A 121 -3.22 5.03 -12.44
C ASP A 121 -4.68 5.08 -12.93
#